data_AF-A0A2H3BJ64-F1
#
_entry.id   AF-A0A2H3BJ64-F1
#
_cell.length_a   1.000
_cell.length_b   1.000
_cell.length_c   1.000
_cell.angle_alpha   90.00
_cell.angle_beta   90.00
_cell.angle_gamma   90.00
#
_symmetry.space_group_name_H-M   'P 1'
#
loop_
_entity.id
_entity.type
_entity.pdbx_description
1 polymer ?
#
loop_
_entity_poly.entity_id
_entity_poly.type
_entity_poly.pdbx_seq_one_letter_code
_entity_poly.pdbx_strand_id
1 'polypeptide(L)'
;ADNKIIKNALPPRRVWDLFSNRVVPWWVVRQYPMAISHAWMKEEDRMDVRTPINGNEWPVPMPRDAKLDLIRIDMLNLGAEYVWLDVLCLRQAGGLREDLRAEEWKLDVPTIGRVYTMSHHGVVCYLSGLGRPFSLKEEDLKSDTCWFRRAWTLQETQDHMIIGGDTGDDRFIESKMRTRVENRLASLEKSGNWIGMPVFIALSEMQKRVATNYVDRVAGLSYLLGTEEIPAYHVAQSEEEAWMALVDEMHGEYRGHLFFLYPQPGNGNTFWRPTWKQ
;
A
#
# COMPACT_ATOMS: atom_id res chain seq x y z
N ALA A 1 17.57 13.82 14.97
CA ALA A 1 17.61 14.38 13.61
C ALA A 1 17.69 13.18 12.67
N ASP A 2 16.53 12.73 12.19
CA ASP A 2 16.28 11.85 11.02
C ASP A 2 14.81 11.38 11.07
N ASN A 3 13.87 12.34 11.15
CA ASN A 3 12.44 12.07 11.31
C ASN A 3 11.64 12.39 10.03
N LYS A 4 12.32 12.68 8.93
CA LYS A 4 11.69 13.03 7.66
C LYS A 4 12.54 12.64 6.47
N ILE A 5 11.86 12.41 5.37
CA ILE A 5 12.39 11.90 4.11
C ILE A 5 12.34 13.06 3.12
N ILE A 6 13.51 13.62 2.84
CA ILE A 6 13.67 14.88 2.08
C ILE A 6 13.21 14.75 0.62
N LYS A 7 13.08 13.52 0.10
CA LYS A 7 12.67 13.26 -1.27
C LYS A 7 11.52 12.27 -1.29
N ASN A 8 10.34 12.71 -1.72
CA ASN A 8 9.18 11.83 -1.89
C ASN A 8 9.31 10.87 -3.10
N ALA A 9 10.20 11.16 -4.06
CA ALA A 9 10.46 10.30 -5.21
C ALA A 9 11.55 9.24 -4.95
N LEU A 10 11.48 8.55 -3.82
CA LEU A 10 12.44 7.49 -3.48
C LEU A 10 11.99 6.13 -4.04
N PRO A 11 12.84 5.43 -4.80
CA PRO A 11 12.52 4.09 -5.27
C PRO A 11 12.49 3.09 -4.10
N PRO A 12 11.87 1.91 -4.28
CA PRO A 12 11.89 0.88 -3.25
C PRO A 12 13.33 0.44 -2.94
N ARG A 13 13.58 -0.07 -1.75
CA ARG A 13 14.90 -0.66 -1.40
C ARG A 13 15.20 -1.91 -2.21
N ARG A 14 14.19 -2.72 -2.47
CA ARG A 14 14.25 -4.08 -2.99
C ARG A 14 13.14 -4.31 -4.00
N VAL A 15 13.38 -5.18 -4.97
CA VAL A 15 12.36 -5.73 -5.87
C VAL A 15 12.60 -7.21 -6.07
N TRP A 16 11.56 -7.94 -6.44
CA TRP A 16 11.63 -9.33 -6.84
C TRP A 16 11.95 -9.43 -8.33
N ASP A 17 13.15 -9.90 -8.67
CA ASP A 17 13.51 -10.34 -10.01
C ASP A 17 12.90 -11.73 -10.24
N LEU A 18 11.93 -11.79 -11.16
CA LEU A 18 11.20 -13.00 -11.48
C LEU A 18 12.06 -13.99 -12.27
N PHE A 19 13.07 -13.56 -13.02
CA PHE A 19 13.89 -14.47 -13.81
C PHE A 19 14.87 -15.23 -12.92
N SER A 20 15.58 -14.52 -12.04
CA SER A 20 16.44 -15.18 -11.04
C SER A 20 15.67 -15.76 -9.85
N ASN A 21 14.39 -15.41 -9.72
CA ASN A 21 13.52 -15.74 -8.59
C ASN A 21 14.12 -15.30 -7.24
N ARG A 22 14.63 -14.06 -7.19
CA ARG A 22 15.26 -13.49 -6.01
C ARG A 22 14.86 -12.05 -5.78
N VAL A 23 14.79 -11.66 -4.52
CA VAL A 23 14.73 -10.27 -4.11
C VAL A 23 16.12 -9.68 -4.26
N VAL A 24 16.23 -8.63 -5.07
CA VAL A 24 17.47 -7.93 -5.37
C VAL A 24 17.35 -6.45 -4.99
N PRO A 25 18.47 -5.76 -4.71
CA PRO A 25 18.42 -4.33 -4.45
C PRO A 25 17.96 -3.53 -5.68
N TRP A 26 17.25 -2.43 -5.46
CA TRP A 26 16.73 -1.62 -6.57
C TRP A 26 17.80 -1.13 -7.56
N TRP A 27 19.01 -0.80 -7.09
CA TRP A 27 20.05 -0.23 -7.95
C TRP A 27 20.61 -1.19 -9.01
N VAL A 28 20.30 -2.50 -8.95
CA VAL A 28 20.68 -3.44 -10.02
C VAL A 28 19.61 -3.58 -11.11
N VAL A 29 18.42 -3.01 -10.87
CA VAL A 29 17.25 -3.12 -11.72
C VAL A 29 17.37 -2.16 -12.90
N ARG A 30 16.97 -2.62 -14.09
CA ARG A 30 17.13 -1.88 -15.35
C ARG A 30 15.84 -1.26 -15.90
N GLN A 31 14.69 -1.57 -15.30
CA GLN A 31 13.37 -1.07 -15.70
C GLN A 31 12.43 -0.96 -14.51
N TYR A 32 11.37 -0.15 -14.63
CA TYR A 32 10.42 -0.01 -13.54
C TYR A 32 9.67 -1.33 -13.28
N PRO A 33 9.44 -1.69 -11.99
CA PRO A 33 8.81 -2.94 -11.65
C PRO A 33 7.29 -2.81 -11.82
N MET A 34 6.62 -3.93 -12.09
CA MET A 34 5.18 -4.01 -11.83
C MET A 34 4.95 -4.12 -10.32
N ALA A 35 3.89 -3.53 -9.80
CA ALA A 35 3.51 -3.66 -8.40
C ALA A 35 2.40 -4.69 -8.23
N ILE A 36 2.46 -5.47 -7.16
CA ILE A 36 1.35 -6.30 -6.71
C ILE A 36 0.68 -5.61 -5.53
N SER A 37 -0.64 -5.60 -5.53
CA SER A 37 -1.44 -5.34 -4.36
C SER A 37 -2.40 -6.51 -4.11
N HIS A 38 -2.84 -6.71 -2.88
CA HIS A 38 -3.66 -7.88 -2.53
C HIS A 38 -4.55 -7.64 -1.32
N ALA A 39 -5.62 -8.42 -1.16
CA ALA A 39 -6.43 -8.37 0.06
C ALA A 39 -5.68 -8.95 1.27
N TRP A 40 -6.12 -8.58 2.47
CA TRP A 40 -5.68 -9.27 3.69
C TRP A 40 -6.37 -10.61 3.84
N MET A 41 -5.71 -11.50 4.56
CA MET A 41 -6.29 -12.75 5.02
C MET A 41 -6.29 -12.75 6.55
N LYS A 42 -7.25 -13.46 7.14
CA LYS A 42 -7.27 -13.69 8.59
C LYS A 42 -6.02 -14.45 9.01
N GLU A 43 -5.62 -14.28 10.27
CA GLU A 43 -4.43 -14.98 10.81
C GLU A 43 -4.55 -16.51 10.71
N GLU A 44 -5.74 -17.06 10.98
CA GLU A 44 -6.03 -18.49 10.81
C GLU A 44 -5.82 -19.01 9.38
N ASP A 45 -6.08 -18.18 8.38
CA ASP A 45 -5.97 -18.51 6.95
C ASP A 45 -4.58 -18.20 6.36
N ARG A 46 -3.67 -17.65 7.17
CA ARG A 46 -2.30 -17.31 6.75
C ARG A 46 -1.28 -18.32 7.25
N MET A 47 -0.16 -18.38 6.54
CA MET A 47 1.06 -19.03 6.98
C MET A 47 2.28 -18.18 6.67
N ASP A 48 3.29 -18.33 7.51
CA ASP A 48 4.59 -17.70 7.36
C ASP A 48 5.53 -18.64 6.60
N VAL A 49 5.87 -18.28 5.36
CA VAL A 49 6.70 -19.10 4.49
C VAL A 49 8.15 -18.62 4.53
N ARG A 50 9.08 -19.52 4.86
CA ARG A 50 10.52 -19.31 4.65
C ARG A 50 10.87 -19.67 3.21
N THR A 51 11.50 -18.74 2.51
CA THR A 51 11.81 -18.91 1.09
C THR A 51 13.21 -18.39 0.75
N PRO A 52 13.95 -19.07 -0.14
CA PRO A 52 15.22 -18.54 -0.64
C PRO A 52 15.05 -17.28 -1.49
N ILE A 53 13.82 -16.94 -1.91
CA ILE A 53 13.53 -15.76 -2.73
C ILE A 53 14.04 -14.49 -2.03
N ASN A 54 13.79 -14.32 -0.72
CA ASN A 54 14.31 -13.20 0.07
C ASN A 54 15.56 -13.59 0.90
N GLY A 55 16.30 -14.62 0.46
CA GLY A 55 17.46 -15.13 1.20
C GLY A 55 17.13 -15.81 2.53
N ASN A 56 15.87 -16.19 2.74
CA ASN A 56 15.32 -16.66 4.03
C ASN A 56 15.43 -15.63 5.17
N GLU A 57 15.67 -14.35 4.85
CA GLU A 57 15.90 -13.32 5.86
C GLU A 57 14.65 -13.09 6.72
N TRP A 58 13.44 -13.04 6.16
CA TRP A 58 12.20 -12.92 6.93
C TRP A 58 11.14 -13.91 6.44
N PRO A 59 10.16 -14.28 7.29
CA PRO A 59 9.01 -15.04 6.82
C PRO A 59 8.14 -14.21 5.88
N VAL A 60 7.52 -14.88 4.91
CA VAL A 60 6.59 -14.27 3.95
C VAL A 60 5.17 -14.67 4.35
N PRO A 61 4.36 -13.76 4.92
CA PRO A 61 2.98 -14.05 5.27
C PRO A 61 2.13 -14.16 4.01
N MET A 62 1.46 -15.30 3.83
CA MET A 62 0.62 -15.54 2.65
C MET A 62 -0.54 -16.51 2.95
N PRO A 63 -1.58 -16.59 2.10
CA PRO A 63 -2.65 -17.56 2.27
C PRO A 63 -2.13 -19.00 2.25
N ARG A 64 -2.70 -19.87 3.09
CA ARG A 64 -2.33 -21.29 3.17
C ARG A 64 -2.56 -22.07 1.87
N ASP A 65 -3.53 -21.63 1.08
CA ASP A 65 -3.94 -22.22 -0.19
C ASP A 65 -3.23 -21.60 -1.41
N ALA A 66 -2.32 -20.65 -1.22
CA ALA A 66 -1.58 -19.98 -2.29
C ALA A 66 -0.11 -20.43 -2.38
N LYS A 67 0.54 -20.16 -3.52
CA LYS A 67 1.96 -20.47 -3.75
C LYS A 67 2.67 -19.33 -4.46
N LEU A 68 3.85 -18.92 -3.96
CA LEU A 68 4.68 -17.88 -4.59
C LEU A 68 5.05 -18.21 -6.04
N ASP A 69 5.27 -19.49 -6.35
CA ASP A 69 5.59 -19.92 -7.72
C ASP A 69 4.45 -19.66 -8.71
N LEU A 70 3.18 -19.76 -8.26
CA LEU A 70 2.03 -19.45 -9.11
C LEU A 70 1.90 -17.95 -9.34
N ILE A 71 2.11 -17.14 -8.31
CA ILE A 71 2.16 -15.67 -8.43
C ILE A 71 3.27 -15.26 -9.41
N ARG A 72 4.45 -15.89 -9.31
CA ARG A 72 5.56 -15.66 -10.25
C ARG A 72 5.15 -15.97 -11.69
N ILE A 73 4.48 -17.11 -11.93
CA ILE A 73 4.00 -17.49 -13.26
C ILE A 73 2.98 -16.47 -13.79
N ASP A 74 2.03 -16.04 -12.97
CA ASP A 74 1.06 -15.00 -13.34
C ASP A 74 1.77 -13.73 -13.81
N MET A 75 2.74 -13.25 -13.04
CA MET A 75 3.47 -12.03 -13.36
C MET A 75 4.37 -12.20 -14.60
N LEU A 76 5.00 -13.36 -14.78
CA LEU A 76 5.79 -13.67 -15.98
C LEU A 76 4.92 -13.70 -17.24
N ASN A 77 3.69 -14.23 -17.16
CA ASN A 77 2.73 -14.24 -18.27
C ASN A 77 2.26 -12.83 -18.66
N LEU A 78 2.25 -11.90 -17.70
CA LEU A 78 2.00 -10.48 -17.95
C LEU A 78 3.23 -9.74 -18.52
N GLY A 79 4.36 -10.44 -18.70
CA GLY A 79 5.59 -9.89 -19.26
C GLY A 79 6.47 -9.16 -18.23
N ALA A 80 6.19 -9.31 -16.93
CA ALA A 80 7.03 -8.69 -15.89
C ALA A 80 8.39 -9.40 -15.79
N GLU A 81 9.46 -8.62 -15.63
CA GLU A 81 10.77 -9.11 -15.18
C GLU A 81 11.00 -8.80 -13.70
N TYR A 82 10.65 -7.57 -13.28
CA TYR A 82 10.77 -7.11 -11.91
C TYR A 82 9.39 -6.80 -11.34
N VAL A 83 9.17 -7.25 -10.11
CA VAL A 83 7.94 -7.04 -9.38
C VAL A 83 8.23 -6.50 -8.01
N TRP A 84 7.43 -5.55 -7.53
CA TRP A 84 7.38 -5.21 -6.13
C TRP A 84 6.17 -5.86 -5.47
N LEU A 85 6.45 -6.67 -4.45
CA LEU A 85 5.46 -7.31 -3.59
C LEU A 85 5.88 -7.04 -2.15
N ASP A 86 5.05 -6.33 -1.39
CA ASP A 86 5.33 -5.86 -0.02
C ASP A 86 5.85 -6.97 0.91
N VAL A 87 5.21 -8.14 0.93
CA VAL A 87 5.59 -9.28 1.79
C VAL A 87 6.96 -9.89 1.43
N LEU A 88 7.45 -9.63 0.20
CA LEU A 88 8.79 -10.04 -0.24
C LEU A 88 9.81 -8.90 -0.20
N CYS A 89 9.41 -7.66 -0.47
CA CYS A 89 10.31 -6.54 -0.71
C CYS A 89 10.49 -5.64 0.53
N LEU A 90 9.61 -5.78 1.52
CA LEU A 90 9.75 -5.17 2.84
C LEU A 90 10.12 -6.23 3.86
N ARG A 91 11.02 -5.88 4.79
CA ARG A 91 11.38 -6.77 5.90
C ARG A 91 10.16 -7.00 6.79
N GLN A 92 9.78 -8.27 6.95
CA GLN A 92 8.65 -8.69 7.78
C GLN A 92 9.11 -9.06 9.19
N ALA A 93 8.16 -9.05 10.14
CA ALA A 93 8.44 -9.44 11.53
C ALA A 93 8.83 -10.91 11.66
N GLY A 94 9.64 -11.23 12.67
CA GLY A 94 10.08 -12.60 12.95
C GLY A 94 11.23 -13.08 12.06
N GLY A 95 11.93 -12.13 11.41
CA GLY A 95 13.08 -12.40 10.55
C GLY A 95 14.42 -12.46 11.28
N LEU A 96 15.45 -12.84 10.55
CA LEU A 96 16.83 -12.51 10.85
C LEU A 96 16.98 -10.99 10.83
N ARG A 97 17.80 -10.48 11.77
CA ARG A 97 18.05 -9.04 11.92
C ARG A 97 16.77 -8.22 12.12
N GLU A 98 15.90 -8.70 13.03
CA GLU A 98 14.69 -7.99 13.44
C GLU A 98 14.98 -6.55 13.93
N ASP A 99 16.19 -6.32 14.47
CA ASP A 99 16.71 -5.00 14.83
C ASP A 99 16.67 -3.99 13.65
N LEU A 100 16.85 -4.47 12.42
CA LEU A 100 16.81 -3.62 11.23
C LEU A 100 15.39 -3.31 10.76
N ARG A 101 14.37 -4.06 11.18
CA ARG A 101 13.01 -3.87 10.66
C ARG A 101 12.48 -2.49 10.99
N ALA A 102 12.60 -2.06 12.24
CA ALA A 102 12.15 -0.74 12.66
C ALA A 102 12.88 0.38 11.91
N GLU A 103 14.18 0.24 11.70
CA GLU A 103 15.00 1.23 10.98
C GLU A 103 14.69 1.26 9.47
N GLU A 104 14.52 0.12 8.82
CA GLU A 104 14.11 0.05 7.41
C GLU A 104 12.69 0.62 7.23
N TRP A 105 11.76 0.31 8.14
CA TRP A 105 10.38 0.75 8.04
C TRP A 105 10.21 2.26 8.17
N LYS A 106 11.08 2.97 8.89
CA LYS A 106 11.08 4.44 8.95
C LYS A 106 11.08 5.07 7.56
N LEU A 107 11.77 4.43 6.61
CA LEU A 107 11.91 4.90 5.22
C LEU A 107 10.99 4.14 4.27
N ASP A 108 11.02 2.81 4.33
CA ASP A 108 10.47 1.95 3.28
C ASP A 108 8.93 1.92 3.32
N VAL A 109 8.29 1.97 4.50
CA VAL A 109 6.81 1.97 4.64
C VAL A 109 6.17 3.27 4.14
N PRO A 110 6.61 4.45 4.58
CA PRO A 110 5.95 5.69 4.16
C PRO A 110 6.28 6.06 2.71
N THR A 111 7.19 5.35 2.03
CA THR A 111 7.53 5.54 0.61
C THR A 111 6.84 4.56 -0.35
N ILE A 112 6.01 3.65 0.14
CA ILE A 112 5.33 2.62 -0.69
C ILE A 112 4.55 3.24 -1.85
N GLY A 113 3.86 4.35 -1.64
CA GLY A 113 3.08 5.01 -2.71
C GLY A 113 3.91 5.30 -3.97
N ARG A 114 5.22 5.60 -3.82
CA ARG A 114 6.10 5.82 -4.97
C ARG A 114 6.24 4.58 -5.84
N VAL A 115 6.28 3.39 -5.26
CA VAL A 115 6.36 2.11 -6.00
C VAL A 115 5.19 2.00 -6.98
N TYR A 116 3.98 2.25 -6.50
CA TYR A 116 2.77 2.15 -7.32
C TYR A 116 2.77 3.22 -8.40
N THR A 117 3.12 4.47 -8.10
CA THR A 117 3.22 5.52 -9.14
C THR A 117 4.29 5.26 -10.21
N MET A 118 5.31 4.45 -9.91
CA MET A 118 6.35 4.03 -10.87
C MET A 118 5.91 2.84 -11.73
N SER A 119 4.84 2.14 -11.35
CA SER A 119 4.37 0.91 -11.98
C SER A 119 3.59 1.16 -13.27
N HIS A 120 4.24 1.78 -14.26
CA HIS A 120 3.61 2.18 -15.54
C HIS A 120 3.07 1.02 -16.37
N HIS A 121 3.54 -0.21 -16.11
CA HIS A 121 3.07 -1.43 -16.78
C HIS A 121 1.85 -2.06 -16.12
N GLY A 122 1.25 -1.38 -15.13
CA GLY A 122 0.03 -1.79 -14.44
C GLY A 122 0.29 -2.32 -13.03
N VAL A 123 -0.77 -2.38 -12.23
CA VAL A 123 -0.76 -2.92 -10.86
C VAL A 123 -1.64 -4.15 -10.83
N VAL A 124 -1.10 -5.28 -10.38
CA VAL A 124 -1.86 -6.54 -10.29
C VAL A 124 -2.48 -6.68 -8.91
N CYS A 125 -3.81 -6.77 -8.86
CA CYS A 125 -4.60 -6.74 -7.64
C CYS A 125 -5.26 -8.09 -7.35
N TYR A 126 -4.73 -8.83 -6.38
CA TYR A 126 -5.34 -10.05 -5.88
C TYR A 126 -6.44 -9.74 -4.86
N LEU A 127 -7.64 -9.45 -5.35
CA LEU A 127 -8.76 -8.96 -4.54
C LEU A 127 -9.33 -10.02 -3.56
N SER A 128 -9.13 -11.31 -3.82
CA SER A 128 -9.57 -12.42 -2.97
C SER A 128 -8.51 -12.95 -2.00
N GLY A 129 -7.33 -12.32 -1.99
CA GLY A 129 -6.15 -12.74 -1.22
C GLY A 129 -4.98 -13.08 -2.13
N LEU A 130 -3.76 -12.77 -1.69
CA LEU A 130 -2.54 -12.89 -2.49
C LEU A 130 -2.37 -14.27 -3.15
N GLY A 131 -2.33 -14.32 -4.49
CA GLY A 131 -2.17 -15.57 -5.24
C GLY A 131 -3.39 -16.50 -5.25
N ARG A 132 -4.55 -16.05 -4.75
CA ARG A 132 -5.81 -16.80 -4.83
C ARG A 132 -6.56 -16.47 -6.12
N PRO A 133 -7.36 -17.41 -6.65
CA PRO A 133 -8.28 -17.12 -7.75
C PRO A 133 -9.21 -15.96 -7.40
N PHE A 134 -9.61 -15.19 -8.41
CA PHE A 134 -10.61 -14.15 -8.25
C PHE A 134 -11.97 -14.80 -7.96
N SER A 135 -12.44 -14.70 -6.72
CA SER A 135 -13.63 -15.41 -6.23
C SER A 135 -14.40 -14.63 -5.16
N LEU A 136 -14.38 -13.29 -5.23
CA LEU A 136 -15.08 -12.41 -4.27
C LEU A 136 -16.59 -12.64 -4.27
N LYS A 137 -17.17 -12.63 -3.07
CA LYS A 137 -18.62 -12.64 -2.82
C LYS A 137 -19.09 -11.31 -2.23
N GLU A 138 -20.41 -11.13 -2.15
CA GLU A 138 -21.00 -9.89 -1.65
C GLU A 138 -20.66 -9.63 -0.17
N GLU A 139 -20.59 -10.69 0.63
CA GLU A 139 -20.17 -10.65 2.01
C GLU A 139 -18.70 -10.20 2.17
N ASP A 140 -17.83 -10.61 1.24
CA ASP A 140 -16.40 -10.28 1.29
C ASP A 140 -16.19 -8.78 1.11
N LEU A 141 -17.02 -8.10 0.30
CA LEU A 141 -16.93 -6.65 0.10
C LEU A 141 -17.17 -5.85 1.39
N LYS A 142 -17.83 -6.45 2.38
CA LYS A 142 -18.11 -5.85 3.69
C LYS A 142 -17.06 -6.23 4.73
N SER A 143 -16.21 -7.22 4.48
CA SER A 143 -15.16 -7.63 5.39
C SER A 143 -14.11 -6.53 5.57
N ASP A 144 -13.58 -6.41 6.79
CA ASP A 144 -12.44 -5.51 7.08
C ASP A 144 -11.15 -5.96 6.39
N THR A 145 -11.08 -7.23 5.94
CA THR A 145 -9.97 -7.76 5.12
C THR A 145 -10.09 -7.44 3.63
N CYS A 146 -11.24 -6.91 3.20
CA CYS A 146 -11.51 -6.56 1.81
C CYS A 146 -10.50 -5.54 1.30
N TRP A 147 -9.97 -5.79 0.10
CA TRP A 147 -9.03 -4.88 -0.56
C TRP A 147 -9.55 -3.44 -0.60
N PHE A 148 -10.80 -3.23 -1.05
CA PHE A 148 -11.42 -1.90 -1.14
C PHE A 148 -11.57 -1.16 0.19
N ARG A 149 -11.29 -1.80 1.34
CA ARG A 149 -11.43 -1.18 2.65
C ARG A 149 -10.09 -0.90 3.32
N ARG A 150 -8.95 -1.32 2.79
CA ARG A 150 -7.66 -1.06 3.48
C ARG A 150 -7.21 0.38 3.30
N ALA A 151 -6.50 0.92 4.28
CA ALA A 151 -5.98 2.29 4.26
C ALA A 151 -4.98 2.50 3.10
N TRP A 152 -4.03 1.57 2.95
CA TRP A 152 -2.98 1.66 1.94
C TRP A 152 -3.49 1.62 0.50
N THR A 153 -4.65 1.00 0.22
CA THR A 153 -5.12 0.83 -1.17
C THR A 153 -5.38 2.14 -1.90
N LEU A 154 -5.62 3.24 -1.15
CA LEU A 154 -5.76 4.56 -1.74
C LEU A 154 -4.47 5.00 -2.47
N GLN A 155 -3.29 4.68 -1.92
CA GLN A 155 -2.00 4.93 -2.58
C GLN A 155 -1.68 3.87 -3.65
N GLU A 156 -2.18 2.65 -3.47
CA GLU A 156 -1.88 1.52 -4.37
C GLU A 156 -2.70 1.54 -5.67
N THR A 157 -3.80 2.31 -5.69
CA THR A 157 -4.63 2.47 -6.88
C THR A 157 -3.91 3.35 -7.90
N GLN A 158 -3.71 2.84 -9.10
CA GLN A 158 -3.07 3.54 -10.23
C GLN A 158 -3.91 3.36 -11.49
N ASP A 159 -3.55 4.04 -12.58
CA ASP A 159 -4.11 3.71 -13.89
C ASP A 159 -3.70 2.29 -14.29
N HIS A 160 -4.57 1.58 -15.01
CA HIS A 160 -4.32 0.21 -15.53
C HIS A 160 -4.22 -0.86 -14.43
N MET A 161 -5.22 -0.93 -13.55
CA MET A 161 -5.35 -2.00 -12.57
C MET A 161 -5.73 -3.32 -13.25
N ILE A 162 -5.01 -4.39 -12.93
CA ILE A 162 -5.22 -5.74 -13.47
C ILE A 162 -5.74 -6.62 -12.34
N ILE A 163 -6.83 -7.36 -12.57
CA ILE A 163 -7.35 -8.30 -11.57
C ILE A 163 -6.47 -9.55 -11.56
N GLY A 164 -5.76 -9.78 -10.45
CA GLY A 164 -4.94 -10.97 -10.23
C GLY A 164 -5.79 -12.20 -9.92
N GLY A 165 -5.34 -13.37 -10.38
CA GLY A 165 -6.06 -14.64 -10.19
C GLY A 165 -7.32 -14.79 -11.05
N ASP A 166 -7.55 -13.89 -12.01
CA ASP A 166 -8.63 -14.00 -12.98
C ASP A 166 -8.28 -15.01 -14.07
N THR A 167 -8.94 -16.16 -14.05
CA THR A 167 -8.74 -17.23 -15.04
C THR A 167 -9.66 -17.09 -16.25
N GLY A 168 -10.55 -16.08 -16.27
CA GLY A 168 -11.61 -15.95 -17.26
C GLY A 168 -12.70 -17.03 -17.13
N ASP A 169 -12.65 -17.86 -16.08
CA ASP A 169 -13.65 -18.89 -15.80
C ASP A 169 -14.76 -18.31 -14.89
N ASP A 170 -15.94 -18.11 -15.46
CA ASP A 170 -17.12 -17.59 -14.76
C ASP A 170 -17.63 -18.51 -13.63
N ARG A 171 -17.06 -19.71 -13.46
CA ARG A 171 -17.38 -20.60 -12.33
C ARG A 171 -17.00 -20.01 -10.97
N PHE A 172 -16.04 -19.08 -10.92
CA PHE A 172 -15.54 -18.52 -9.66
C PHE A 172 -16.20 -17.19 -9.27
N ILE A 173 -16.76 -16.45 -10.22
CA ILE A 173 -17.37 -15.13 -10.01
C ILE A 173 -18.66 -15.02 -10.82
N GLU A 174 -19.76 -14.63 -10.16
CA GLU A 174 -20.98 -14.22 -10.87
C GLU A 174 -20.72 -12.97 -11.72
N SER A 175 -21.16 -12.95 -12.99
CA SER A 175 -20.98 -11.83 -13.92
C SER A 175 -21.35 -10.46 -13.30
N LYS A 176 -22.44 -10.39 -12.54
CA LYS A 176 -22.86 -9.17 -11.83
C LYS A 176 -21.84 -8.70 -10.80
N MET A 177 -21.20 -9.62 -10.09
CA MET A 177 -20.14 -9.31 -9.13
C MET A 177 -18.89 -8.80 -9.83
N ARG A 178 -18.49 -9.44 -10.93
CA ARG A 178 -17.38 -8.98 -11.79
C ARG A 178 -17.59 -7.52 -12.21
N THR A 179 -18.72 -7.21 -12.84
CA THR A 179 -19.04 -5.84 -13.28
C THR A 179 -19.02 -4.84 -12.13
N ARG A 180 -19.49 -5.25 -10.94
CA ARG A 180 -19.46 -4.39 -9.75
C ARG A 180 -18.04 -4.10 -9.26
N VAL A 181 -17.17 -5.11 -9.26
CA VAL A 181 -15.75 -4.96 -8.90
C VAL A 181 -15.03 -4.07 -9.91
N GLU A 182 -15.21 -4.32 -11.21
CA GLU A 182 -14.64 -3.52 -12.30
C GLU A 182 -15.09 -2.05 -12.20
N ASN A 183 -16.38 -1.79 -11.97
CA ASN A 183 -16.89 -0.43 -11.77
C ASN A 183 -16.28 0.26 -10.54
N ARG A 184 -16.04 -0.48 -9.45
CA ARG A 184 -15.37 0.07 -8.26
C ARG A 184 -13.91 0.39 -8.52
N LEU A 185 -13.19 -0.50 -9.22
CA LEU A 185 -11.81 -0.23 -9.64
C LEU A 185 -11.75 1.00 -10.55
N ALA A 186 -12.56 1.05 -11.60
CA ALA A 186 -12.61 2.19 -12.52
C ALA A 186 -12.97 3.52 -11.81
N SER A 187 -13.82 3.47 -10.78
CA SER A 187 -14.12 4.66 -9.96
C SER A 187 -12.91 5.12 -9.15
N LEU A 188 -12.10 4.18 -8.64
CA LEU A 188 -10.87 4.49 -7.92
C LEU A 188 -9.78 4.97 -8.86
N GLU A 189 -9.63 4.37 -10.05
CA GLU A 189 -8.68 4.81 -11.09
C GLU A 189 -8.97 6.25 -11.55
N LYS A 190 -10.23 6.59 -11.80
CA LYS A 190 -10.64 7.98 -12.10
C LYS A 190 -10.32 8.96 -10.97
N SER A 191 -10.19 8.46 -9.74
CA SER A 191 -9.76 9.24 -8.58
C SER A 191 -8.24 9.13 -8.33
N GLY A 192 -7.54 8.27 -9.08
CA GLY A 192 -6.15 7.82 -8.89
C GLY A 192 -5.10 8.90 -9.07
N ASN A 193 -5.44 10.00 -9.76
CA ASN A 193 -4.64 11.22 -9.72
C ASN A 193 -4.96 12.02 -8.45
N TRP A 194 -4.69 11.41 -7.30
CA TRP A 194 -4.93 11.99 -5.97
C TRP A 194 -4.10 13.26 -5.73
N ILE A 195 -3.03 13.45 -6.51
CA ILE A 195 -2.23 14.69 -6.53
C ILE A 195 -3.12 15.84 -7.02
N GLY A 196 -3.31 16.83 -6.15
CA GLY A 196 -4.22 17.96 -6.38
C GLY A 196 -5.65 17.77 -5.84
N MET A 197 -6.01 16.59 -5.29
CA MET A 197 -7.35 16.40 -4.73
C MET A 197 -7.56 17.23 -3.45
N PRO A 198 -8.73 17.86 -3.24
CA PRO A 198 -9.01 18.58 -2.01
C PRO A 198 -8.79 17.70 -0.77
N VAL A 199 -8.11 18.24 0.24
CA VAL A 199 -7.73 17.51 1.46
C VAL A 199 -8.92 16.78 2.10
N PHE A 200 -10.11 17.39 2.06
CA PHE A 200 -11.34 16.80 2.58
C PHE A 200 -11.72 15.47 1.90
N ILE A 201 -11.51 15.34 0.58
CA ILE A 201 -11.83 14.11 -0.14
C ILE A 201 -10.89 12.99 0.30
N ALA A 202 -9.58 13.26 0.37
CA ALA A 202 -8.60 12.29 0.85
C ALA A 202 -8.89 11.85 2.29
N LEU A 203 -9.20 12.80 3.19
CA LEU A 203 -9.58 12.50 4.57
C LEU A 203 -10.88 11.71 4.66
N SER A 204 -11.92 12.09 3.91
CA SER A 204 -13.21 11.39 3.88
C SER A 204 -13.06 9.96 3.37
N GLU A 205 -12.24 9.75 2.34
CA GLU A 205 -11.95 8.41 1.83
C GLU A 205 -11.15 7.57 2.83
N MET A 206 -10.12 8.15 3.46
CA MET A 206 -9.33 7.49 4.51
C MET A 206 -10.17 7.18 5.76
N GLN A 207 -11.17 8.01 6.06
CA GLN A 207 -12.09 7.80 7.19
C GLN A 207 -12.83 6.45 7.09
N LYS A 208 -13.15 6.02 5.86
CA LYS A 208 -13.87 4.79 5.56
C LYS A 208 -12.98 3.53 5.59
N ARG A 209 -11.66 3.71 5.72
CA ARG A 209 -10.67 2.63 5.60
C ARG A 209 -10.31 2.01 6.95
N VAL A 210 -9.87 0.75 6.87
CA VAL A 210 -9.40 -0.09 7.95
C VAL A 210 -7.88 -0.19 7.88
N ALA A 211 -7.23 -0.17 9.03
CA ALA A 211 -5.79 -0.36 9.18
C ALA A 211 -5.49 -1.32 10.33
N THR A 212 -4.41 -2.09 10.23
CA THR A 212 -3.94 -2.96 11.33
C THR A 212 -3.25 -2.12 12.38
N ASN A 213 -2.37 -1.21 11.95
CA ASN A 213 -1.83 -0.15 12.79
C ASN A 213 -2.55 1.15 12.45
N TYR A 214 -3.13 1.80 13.45
CA TYR A 214 -3.85 3.05 13.26
C TYR A 214 -2.99 4.16 12.59
N VAL A 215 -1.67 4.15 12.85
CA VAL A 215 -0.69 5.06 12.22
C VAL A 215 -0.69 4.94 10.69
N ASP A 216 -1.01 3.76 10.14
CA ASP A 216 -1.04 3.53 8.69
C ASP A 216 -2.06 4.41 7.97
N ARG A 217 -3.14 4.81 8.65
CA ARG A 217 -4.13 5.72 8.08
C ARG A 217 -3.52 7.09 7.82
N VAL A 218 -2.68 7.55 8.73
CA VAL A 218 -1.99 8.83 8.61
C VAL A 218 -0.85 8.72 7.59
N ALA A 219 -0.01 7.68 7.70
CA ALA A 219 1.09 7.46 6.76
C ALA A 219 0.59 7.30 5.31
N GLY A 220 -0.55 6.63 5.14
CA GLY A 220 -1.29 6.46 3.89
C GLY A 220 -1.80 7.76 3.26
N LEU A 221 -1.79 8.89 3.97
CA LEU A 221 -2.14 10.19 3.39
C LEU A 221 -0.95 10.92 2.74
N SER A 222 0.29 10.53 3.02
CA SER A 222 1.49 11.29 2.62
C SER A 222 1.58 11.55 1.11
N TYR A 223 1.34 10.53 0.29
CA TYR A 223 1.30 10.69 -1.18
C TYR A 223 0.00 11.30 -1.69
N LEU A 224 -1.12 11.11 -0.97
CA LEU A 224 -2.42 11.65 -1.37
C LEU A 224 -2.48 13.18 -1.18
N LEU A 225 -1.74 13.70 -0.20
CA LEU A 225 -1.73 15.12 0.17
C LEU A 225 -0.48 15.87 -0.34
N GLY A 226 0.19 15.30 -1.36
CA GLY A 226 1.28 15.98 -2.09
C GLY A 226 2.39 16.53 -1.19
N THR A 227 2.78 15.78 -0.15
CA THR A 227 3.84 16.21 0.77
C THR A 227 5.18 16.36 0.04
N GLU A 228 5.90 17.45 0.33
CA GLU A 228 7.24 17.70 -0.25
C GLU A 228 8.26 16.75 0.39
N GLU A 229 8.21 16.65 1.72
CA GLU A 229 8.95 15.70 2.53
C GLU A 229 8.00 14.72 3.20
N ILE A 230 8.41 13.47 3.37
CA ILE A 230 7.54 12.44 3.98
C ILE A 230 7.98 12.20 5.43
N PRO A 231 7.08 12.28 6.43
CA PRO A 231 7.41 11.92 7.80
C PRO A 231 7.92 10.48 7.91
N ALA A 232 8.93 10.26 8.77
CA ALA A 232 9.39 8.91 9.07
C ALA A 232 8.29 8.10 9.76
N TYR A 233 8.22 6.81 9.44
CA TYR A 233 7.23 5.91 10.03
C TYR A 233 7.75 5.27 11.32
N HIS A 234 7.01 5.44 12.40
CA HIS A 234 7.31 4.78 13.67
C HIS A 234 6.10 3.97 14.12
N VAL A 235 6.25 2.64 14.22
CA VAL A 235 5.15 1.73 14.59
C VAL A 235 4.50 2.11 15.92
N ALA A 236 5.29 2.59 16.88
CA ALA A 236 4.87 2.89 18.24
C ALA A 236 4.38 4.33 18.46
N GLN A 237 4.42 5.20 17.43
CA GLN A 237 3.91 6.56 17.56
C GLN A 237 2.38 6.58 17.61
N SER A 238 1.80 7.60 18.22
CA SER A 238 0.35 7.81 18.19
C SER A 238 -0.12 8.35 16.84
N GLU A 239 -1.40 8.18 16.52
CA GLU A 239 -2.01 8.81 15.33
C GLU A 239 -1.86 10.33 15.36
N GLU A 240 -1.99 10.96 16.54
CA GLU A 240 -1.86 12.40 16.70
C GLU A 240 -0.42 12.87 16.41
N GLU A 241 0.59 12.18 16.91
CA GLU A 241 1.99 12.50 16.61
C GLU A 241 2.32 12.35 15.12
N ALA A 242 1.85 11.27 14.50
CA ALA A 242 1.99 11.06 13.07
C ALA A 242 1.30 12.16 12.27
N TRP A 243 0.09 12.56 12.70
CA TRP A 243 -0.73 13.57 12.02
C TRP A 243 -0.09 14.95 12.12
N MET A 244 0.41 15.32 13.30
CA MET A 244 1.15 16.57 13.49
C MET A 244 2.38 16.64 12.57
N ALA A 245 3.14 15.55 12.45
CA ALA A 245 4.28 15.49 11.54
C ALA A 245 3.85 15.61 10.08
N LEU A 246 2.75 14.95 9.68
CA LEU A 246 2.21 15.04 8.33
C LEU A 246 1.75 16.46 7.97
N VAL A 247 1.02 17.13 8.87
CA VAL A 247 0.55 18.50 8.66
C VAL A 247 1.72 19.47 8.50
N ASP A 248 2.82 19.25 9.22
CA ASP A 248 4.02 20.09 9.10
C ASP A 248 4.67 20.04 7.73
N GLU A 249 4.73 18.86 7.12
CA GLU A 249 5.35 18.63 5.81
C GLU A 249 4.37 18.80 4.63
N MET A 250 3.10 19.08 4.92
CA MET A 250 2.05 19.26 3.93
C MET A 250 2.24 20.58 3.15
N HIS A 251 2.00 20.54 1.83
CA HIS A 251 2.05 21.73 1.00
C HIS A 251 1.12 22.84 1.54
N GLY A 252 1.54 24.11 1.39
CA GLY A 252 0.84 25.25 1.99
C GLY A 252 -0.63 25.36 1.59
N GLU A 253 -0.96 24.96 0.36
CA GLU A 253 -2.34 24.94 -0.15
C GLU A 253 -3.25 23.98 0.63
N TYR A 254 -2.78 22.75 0.89
CA TYR A 254 -3.55 21.77 1.64
C TYR A 254 -3.69 22.14 3.11
N ARG A 255 -2.64 22.73 3.71
CA ARG A 255 -2.74 23.33 5.06
C ARG A 255 -3.77 24.46 5.09
N GLY A 256 -3.83 25.30 4.06
CA GLY A 256 -4.86 26.32 3.90
C GLY A 256 -6.26 25.72 3.85
N HIS A 257 -6.47 24.68 3.04
CA HIS A 257 -7.75 23.96 2.99
C HIS A 257 -8.17 23.42 4.37
N LEU A 258 -7.24 22.82 5.12
CA LEU A 258 -7.49 22.36 6.48
C LEU A 258 -7.87 23.52 7.41
N PHE A 259 -7.22 24.69 7.30
CA PHE A 259 -7.51 25.87 8.11
C PHE A 259 -8.93 26.38 7.89
N PHE A 260 -9.38 26.41 6.64
CA PHE A 260 -10.76 26.84 6.33
C PHE A 260 -11.82 25.86 6.84
N LEU A 261 -11.53 24.56 6.83
CA LEU A 261 -12.46 23.53 7.32
C LEU A 261 -12.46 23.43 8.85
N TYR A 262 -11.29 23.57 9.47
CA TYR A 262 -11.04 23.38 10.90
C TYR A 262 -10.26 24.57 11.47
N PRO A 263 -10.88 25.76 11.57
CA PRO A 263 -10.19 26.99 11.98
C PRO A 263 -9.79 27.00 13.46
N GLN A 264 -10.44 26.17 14.28
CA GLN A 264 -10.10 26.06 15.69
C GLN A 264 -8.79 25.29 15.85
N PRO A 265 -7.82 25.82 16.61
CA PRO A 265 -6.61 25.07 16.92
C PRO A 265 -6.99 23.79 17.67
N GLY A 266 -6.24 22.72 17.39
CA GLY A 266 -6.31 21.47 18.12
C GLY A 266 -5.55 21.55 19.45
N ASN A 267 -4.74 20.53 19.74
CA ASN A 267 -3.93 20.44 20.96
C ASN A 267 -2.66 21.32 20.92
N GLY A 268 -2.48 22.14 19.88
CA GLY A 268 -1.30 22.98 19.69
C GLY A 268 -1.35 24.25 20.55
N ASN A 269 -0.32 24.48 21.37
CA ASN A 269 -0.25 25.62 22.28
C ASN A 269 0.33 26.90 21.65
N THR A 270 0.97 26.84 20.46
CA THR A 270 1.70 27.99 19.88
C THR A 270 1.45 28.25 18.39
N PHE A 271 1.01 27.26 17.61
CA PHE A 271 0.71 27.41 16.18
C PHE A 271 -0.57 26.65 15.83
N TRP A 272 -1.34 27.16 14.86
CA TRP A 272 -2.56 26.47 14.42
C TRP A 272 -2.21 25.13 13.76
N ARG A 273 -2.85 24.06 14.24
CA ARG A 273 -2.90 22.72 13.63
C ARG A 273 -4.20 22.04 14.07
N PRO A 274 -4.95 21.37 13.19
CA PRO A 274 -6.07 20.54 13.60
C PRO A 274 -5.53 19.26 14.25
N THR A 275 -6.22 18.74 15.27
CA THR A 275 -5.97 17.36 15.76
C THR A 275 -6.42 16.34 14.73
N TRP A 276 -5.93 15.10 14.84
CA TRP A 276 -6.40 13.98 14.02
C TRP A 276 -7.90 13.70 14.20
N LYS A 277 -8.45 14.04 15.37
CA LYS A 277 -9.86 13.79 15.72
C LYS A 277 -10.83 14.81 15.13
N GLN A 278 -10.37 16.04 14.86
CA GLN A 278 -11.20 17.12 14.31
C GLN A 278 -11.48 16.84 12.83
#